data_AF-A0A5R9KXK2-F1
#
_entry.id   AF-A0A5R9KXK2-F1
#
_cell.length_a   1.000
_cell.length_b   1.000
_cell.length_c   1.000
_cell.angle_alpha   90.00
_cell.angle_beta   90.00
_cell.angle_gamma   90.00
#
_symmetry.space_group_name_H-M   'P 1'
#
loop_
_entity.id
_entity.type
_entity.pdbx_description
1 polymer ?
#
loop_
_entity_poly.entity_id
_entity_poly.type
_entity_poly.pdbx_seq_one_letter_code
_entity_poly.pdbx_strand_id
1 'polypeptide(L)'
;MQTFYHSILTAAFFICSVFVANFASAQTTYLHQNFEKTTSLINPQPDSGQFSHVILTAPALSYYKFHKGYLELTRTKQDSATGGIIRVLRATPFEPNPETLIIQITLSAESIQGSAVNALYFYVGENFNPVNNSFPGNGLMFSKFAINFTENAWVVKDPETQTLSLPVTLKKPVTLTWVLNNSAEPLPYHLYQDNVEQIAEPATYDLWLDNEIVHKGSPAYPGNAAYSPTKLSNFEIRYRNGQGRIHIHEISIREGKSGIREEEHVVMPNPVSGKLFFVHAKNIELTSIRLTNQNGQNISVKASTLTEDKVQIQPQSTLAAGFYILSFLDKNKRKQSVRLVVE
;
A
#
# COMPACT_ATOMS: atom_id res chain seq x y z
N MET A 1 30.41 33.74 -70.97
CA MET A 1 30.66 34.22 -69.59
C MET A 1 29.47 33.76 -68.76
N GLN A 2 29.65 32.76 -67.89
CA GLN A 2 29.78 32.95 -66.41
C GLN A 2 28.50 33.60 -65.83
N THR A 3 27.75 33.10 -64.84
CA THR A 3 27.96 32.09 -63.79
C THR A 3 26.67 32.09 -62.92
N PHE A 4 26.21 30.92 -62.41
CA PHE A 4 25.66 30.62 -61.05
C PHE A 4 24.43 31.41 -60.47
N TYR A 5 23.58 31.03 -59.49
CA TYR A 5 23.37 29.97 -58.45
C TYR A 5 21.82 29.88 -58.24
N HIS A 6 21.15 28.72 -58.24
CA HIS A 6 20.80 27.84 -57.10
C HIS A 6 20.15 28.47 -55.84
N SER A 7 18.84 28.16 -55.69
CA SER A 7 18.18 27.62 -54.48
C SER A 7 18.06 28.46 -53.20
N ILE A 8 16.85 28.55 -52.65
CA ILE A 8 16.52 28.16 -51.25
C ILE A 8 15.00 27.93 -51.16
N LEU A 9 14.62 26.65 -51.18
CA LEU A 9 13.37 26.13 -50.65
C LEU A 9 13.52 26.13 -49.12
N THR A 10 12.66 26.84 -48.38
CA THR A 10 12.57 26.67 -46.92
C THR A 10 11.18 26.14 -46.59
N ALA A 11 11.04 24.82 -46.71
CA ALA A 11 9.88 24.11 -46.21
C ALA A 11 9.99 24.01 -44.68
N ALA A 12 9.17 24.79 -43.98
CA ALA A 12 8.99 24.70 -42.54
C ALA A 12 8.23 23.40 -42.22
N PHE A 13 8.98 22.32 -42.00
CA PHE A 13 8.44 21.06 -41.49
C PHE A 13 8.15 21.19 -39.99
N PHE A 14 6.89 21.36 -39.65
CA PHE A 14 6.36 21.35 -38.29
C PHE A 14 6.51 19.92 -37.72
N ILE A 15 7.63 19.62 -37.05
CA ILE A 15 7.80 18.38 -36.28
C ILE A 15 7.03 18.54 -34.96
N CYS A 16 5.72 18.33 -35.04
CA CYS A 16 4.86 18.19 -33.86
C CYS A 16 5.22 16.85 -33.20
N SER A 17 6.12 16.93 -32.23
CA SER A 17 6.57 15.77 -31.46
C SER A 17 5.44 15.35 -30.53
N VAL A 18 4.68 14.35 -30.96
CA VAL A 18 3.66 13.69 -30.14
C VAL A 18 4.40 12.94 -29.02
N PHE A 19 4.60 13.61 -27.88
CA PHE A 19 4.94 12.95 -26.63
C PHE A 19 3.70 12.19 -26.15
N VAL A 20 3.56 10.94 -26.60
CA VAL A 20 2.65 9.98 -25.97
C VAL A 20 3.23 9.68 -24.59
N ALA A 21 2.69 10.34 -23.56
CA ALA A 21 3.00 10.02 -22.18
C ALA A 21 2.50 8.59 -21.90
N ASN A 22 3.42 7.63 -21.87
CA ASN A 22 3.17 6.31 -21.30
C ASN A 22 2.91 6.51 -19.80
N PHE A 23 1.64 6.56 -19.42
CA PHE A 23 1.23 6.45 -18.03
C PHE A 23 1.45 5.00 -17.62
N ALA A 24 2.58 4.74 -16.96
CA ALA A 24 2.71 3.54 -16.14
C ALA A 24 1.58 3.60 -15.11
N SER A 25 0.73 2.57 -15.09
CA SER A 25 -0.39 2.40 -14.17
C SER A 25 0.18 1.98 -12.81
N ALA A 26 0.81 2.95 -12.14
CA ALA A 26 1.22 2.77 -10.76
C ALA A 26 -0.01 2.44 -9.92
N GLN A 27 0.08 1.40 -9.10
CA GLN A 27 -0.95 1.05 -8.13
C GLN A 27 -1.25 2.28 -7.24
N THR A 28 -2.51 2.71 -7.21
CA THR A 28 -2.91 3.88 -6.42
C THR A 28 -2.62 3.63 -4.95
N THR A 29 -1.82 4.51 -4.34
CA THR A 29 -1.54 4.48 -2.89
C THR A 29 -2.41 5.52 -2.20
N TYR A 30 -3.30 5.06 -1.34
CA TYR A 30 -4.27 5.90 -0.63
C TYR A 30 -3.74 6.41 0.71
N LEU A 31 -2.93 5.59 1.37
CA LEU A 31 -2.23 5.95 2.59
C LEU A 31 -0.91 5.19 2.64
N HIS A 32 0.19 5.87 2.92
CA HIS A 32 1.46 5.26 3.29
C HIS A 32 2.14 6.07 4.37
N GLN A 33 2.47 5.42 5.49
CA GLN A 33 3.17 5.98 6.61
C GLN A 33 4.17 4.98 7.17
N ASN A 34 5.45 5.29 7.03
CA ASN A 34 6.57 4.61 7.69
C ASN A 34 7.14 5.45 8.87
N PHE A 35 6.52 6.59 9.15
CA PHE A 35 6.89 7.50 10.25
C PHE A 35 8.35 7.96 10.25
N GLU A 36 9.00 8.05 9.08
CA GLU A 36 10.35 8.64 8.98
C GLU A 36 10.37 10.11 9.44
N LYS A 37 9.24 10.79 9.28
CA LYS A 37 8.97 12.14 9.79
C LYS A 37 8.09 12.05 11.04
N THR A 38 8.18 13.05 11.92
CA THR A 38 7.39 13.11 13.16
C THR A 38 6.35 14.24 13.18
N THR A 39 6.28 15.04 12.13
CA THR A 39 5.42 16.23 12.02
C THR A 39 4.60 16.20 10.74
N SER A 40 3.50 16.95 10.71
CA SER A 40 2.62 17.07 9.54
C SER A 40 2.04 15.74 9.06
N LEU A 41 1.75 14.83 9.99
CA LEU A 41 1.16 13.51 9.72
C LEU A 41 -0.37 13.47 9.92
N ILE A 42 -0.97 14.62 10.26
CA ILE A 42 -2.42 14.77 10.47
C ILE A 42 -2.87 16.03 9.73
N ASN A 43 -3.89 15.91 8.88
CA ASN A 43 -4.51 17.01 8.15
C ASN A 43 -5.95 16.65 7.77
N PRO A 44 -6.99 17.44 8.13
CA PRO A 44 -8.38 17.17 7.76
C PRO A 44 -8.62 17.00 6.24
N GLN A 45 -7.73 17.51 5.40
CA GLN A 45 -7.65 17.24 3.96
C GLN A 45 -6.34 16.51 3.66
N PRO A 46 -6.22 15.21 4.01
CA PRO A 46 -4.95 14.51 4.01
C PRO A 46 -4.49 14.16 2.59
N ASP A 47 -3.20 14.30 2.33
CA ASP A 47 -2.55 13.61 1.21
C ASP A 47 -2.33 12.11 1.52
N SER A 48 -1.66 11.34 0.65
CA SER A 48 -1.38 9.92 0.90
C SER A 48 -0.42 9.67 2.06
N GLY A 49 0.24 10.69 2.60
CA GLY A 49 1.17 10.62 3.73
C GLY A 49 0.59 11.13 5.05
N GLN A 50 -0.74 11.22 5.19
CA GLN A 50 -1.36 11.84 6.35
C GLN A 50 -2.58 11.07 6.84
N PHE A 51 -2.82 11.00 8.15
CA PHE A 51 -4.14 10.71 8.67
C PHE A 51 -5.01 11.97 8.58
N SER A 52 -6.34 11.83 8.53
CA SER A 52 -7.19 13.01 8.66
C SER A 52 -7.31 13.49 10.11
N HIS A 53 -7.38 12.55 11.05
CA HIS A 53 -7.60 12.86 12.46
C HIS A 53 -6.90 11.87 13.38
N VAL A 54 -6.47 12.36 14.55
CA VAL A 54 -6.22 11.53 15.73
C VAL A 54 -6.99 12.11 16.91
N ILE A 55 -7.86 11.31 17.51
CA ILE A 55 -8.83 11.76 18.52
C ILE A 55 -8.61 11.01 19.82
N LEU A 56 -8.61 11.77 20.92
CA LEU A 56 -8.52 11.27 22.28
C LEU A 56 -9.79 11.65 23.03
N THR A 57 -10.54 10.67 23.53
CA THR A 57 -11.77 10.97 24.30
C THR A 57 -11.48 11.40 25.75
N ALA A 58 -10.34 10.99 26.30
CA ALA A 58 -9.83 11.48 27.58
C ALA A 58 -8.29 11.53 27.58
N PRO A 59 -7.68 12.67 27.23
CA PRO A 59 -6.21 12.82 27.14
C PRO A 59 -5.43 12.49 28.41
N ALA A 60 -6.08 12.53 29.58
CA ALA A 60 -5.46 12.14 30.84
C ALA A 60 -5.27 10.62 30.98
N LEU A 61 -6.01 9.81 30.21
CA LEU A 61 -6.01 8.34 30.28
C LEU A 61 -5.35 7.71 29.05
N SER A 62 -5.15 8.49 27.99
CA SER A 62 -4.53 8.03 26.76
C SER A 62 -3.79 9.14 26.04
N TYR A 63 -2.77 8.75 25.28
CA TYR A 63 -2.06 9.66 24.40
C TYR A 63 -1.57 8.93 23.17
N TYR A 64 -1.22 9.72 22.16
CA TYR A 64 -0.49 9.27 20.99
C TYR A 64 0.77 10.11 20.80
N LYS A 65 1.78 9.55 20.15
CA LYS A 65 2.99 10.30 19.79
C LYS A 65 3.60 9.73 18.51
N PHE A 66 4.01 10.60 17.60
CA PHE A 66 4.81 10.22 16.44
C PHE A 66 6.28 10.23 16.80
N HIS A 67 6.93 9.09 16.66
CA HIS A 67 8.37 8.91 16.80
C HIS A 67 8.97 8.63 15.42
N LYS A 68 10.28 8.80 15.29
CA LYS A 68 10.97 8.37 14.08
C LYS A 68 10.84 6.84 13.97
N GLY A 69 10.12 6.38 12.96
CA GLY A 69 9.89 4.97 12.63
C GLY A 69 8.62 4.34 13.22
N TYR A 70 7.86 5.03 14.09
CA TYR A 70 6.56 4.50 14.56
C TYR A 70 5.60 5.56 15.12
N LEU A 71 4.31 5.24 15.07
CA LEU A 71 3.26 5.86 15.86
C LEU A 71 3.03 5.07 17.15
N GLU A 72 3.20 5.73 18.30
CA GLU A 72 2.87 5.15 19.61
C GLU A 72 1.43 5.49 20.00
N LEU A 73 0.67 4.47 20.40
CA LEU A 73 -0.65 4.60 21.00
C LEU A 73 -0.62 4.01 22.42
N THR A 74 -0.88 4.83 23.43
CA THR A 74 -0.82 4.40 24.84
C THR A 74 -2.16 4.64 25.54
N ARG A 75 -2.68 3.58 26.18
CA ARG A 75 -3.83 3.64 27.09
C ARG A 75 -3.41 3.16 28.46
N THR A 76 -3.64 3.98 29.48
CA THR A 76 -3.21 3.70 30.87
C THR A 76 -4.32 3.23 31.79
N LYS A 77 -5.58 3.37 31.37
CA LYS A 77 -6.74 2.94 32.14
C LYS A 77 -7.90 2.55 31.23
N GLN A 78 -8.65 1.54 31.65
CA GLN A 78 -9.96 1.24 31.09
C GLN A 78 -11.02 2.01 31.88
N ASP A 79 -11.80 2.79 31.16
CA ASP A 79 -13.04 3.38 31.65
C ASP A 79 -14.14 2.96 30.67
N SER A 80 -15.11 2.21 31.19
CA SER A 80 -16.11 1.47 30.43
C SER A 80 -17.14 2.35 29.75
N ALA A 81 -17.29 3.61 30.16
CA ALA A 81 -18.26 4.53 29.58
C ALA A 81 -17.69 5.31 28.38
N THR A 82 -16.54 5.98 28.54
CA THR A 82 -15.97 6.85 27.46
C THR A 82 -14.46 7.10 27.55
N GLY A 83 -13.79 6.73 28.63
CA GLY A 83 -12.44 7.23 28.90
C GLY A 83 -11.33 6.58 28.06
N GLY A 84 -10.44 7.43 27.55
CA GLY A 84 -9.13 7.05 27.01
C GLY A 84 -9.15 6.44 25.61
N ILE A 85 -10.26 6.51 24.86
CA ILE A 85 -10.33 6.01 23.48
C ILE A 85 -9.39 6.81 22.61
N ILE A 86 -8.56 6.10 21.85
CA ILE A 86 -7.74 6.68 20.78
C ILE A 86 -8.34 6.24 19.46
N ARG A 87 -8.58 7.19 18.56
CA ARG A 87 -8.99 6.91 17.19
C ARG A 87 -7.99 7.54 16.24
N VAL A 88 -7.50 6.78 15.27
CA VAL A 88 -6.64 7.26 14.18
C VAL A 88 -7.40 7.01 12.88
N LEU A 89 -7.68 8.07 12.12
CA LEU A 89 -8.67 8.01 11.03
C LEU A 89 -8.14 8.52 9.70
N ARG A 90 -8.61 7.87 8.63
CA ARG A 90 -8.82 8.45 7.30
C ARG A 90 -10.33 8.60 7.08
N ALA A 91 -10.90 9.62 7.73
CA ALA A 91 -12.30 10.00 7.62
C ALA A 91 -12.62 10.81 6.34
N THR A 92 -11.61 11.44 5.72
CA THR A 92 -11.76 12.03 4.39
C THR A 92 -11.71 10.90 3.38
N PRO A 93 -12.72 10.73 2.51
CA PRO A 93 -12.77 9.64 1.54
C PRO A 93 -11.50 9.54 0.69
N PHE A 94 -11.09 8.31 0.39
CA PHE A 94 -10.06 8.03 -0.60
C PHE A 94 -10.53 8.46 -2.00
N GLU A 95 -9.65 9.11 -2.75
CA GLU A 95 -9.93 9.56 -4.11
C GLU A 95 -8.83 9.08 -5.07
N PRO A 96 -9.17 8.39 -6.17
CA PRO A 96 -10.50 7.89 -6.51
C PRO A 96 -10.99 6.81 -5.52
N ASN A 97 -12.31 6.63 -5.39
CA ASN A 97 -12.89 5.61 -4.51
C ASN A 97 -12.42 4.19 -4.91
N PRO A 98 -11.80 3.42 -4.00
CA PRO A 98 -11.33 2.08 -4.31
C PRO A 98 -12.47 1.06 -4.34
N GLU A 99 -12.43 0.14 -5.30
CA GLU A 99 -13.26 -1.06 -5.27
C GLU A 99 -12.57 -2.23 -4.57
N THR A 100 -11.24 -2.19 -4.49
CA THR A 100 -10.46 -3.20 -3.79
C THR A 100 -9.33 -2.57 -3.01
N LEU A 101 -8.94 -3.18 -1.90
CA LEU A 101 -7.82 -2.69 -1.10
C LEU A 101 -6.92 -3.84 -0.67
N ILE A 102 -5.62 -3.58 -0.66
CA ILE A 102 -4.65 -4.35 0.10
C ILE A 102 -4.09 -3.41 1.17
N ILE A 103 -4.36 -3.74 2.43
CA ILE A 103 -3.91 -2.98 3.59
C ILE A 103 -2.84 -3.79 4.30
N GLN A 104 -1.67 -3.18 4.50
CA GLN A 104 -0.57 -3.76 5.26
C GLN A 104 -0.24 -2.88 6.45
N ILE A 105 -0.17 -3.49 7.65
CA ILE A 105 0.11 -2.76 8.89
C ILE A 105 1.17 -3.55 9.66
N THR A 106 2.35 -2.97 9.82
CA THR A 106 3.40 -3.52 10.68
C THR A 106 3.26 -2.92 12.07
N LEU A 107 3.04 -3.75 13.08
CA LEU A 107 2.80 -3.30 14.44
C LEU A 107 3.37 -4.24 15.50
N SER A 108 3.53 -3.73 16.71
CA SER A 108 3.89 -4.50 17.91
C SER A 108 3.12 -4.02 19.13
N ALA A 109 2.82 -4.95 20.04
CA ALA A 109 2.39 -4.61 21.40
C ALA A 109 3.62 -4.50 22.30
N GLU A 110 3.94 -3.30 22.77
CA GLU A 110 5.13 -3.03 23.59
C GLU A 110 4.92 -3.39 25.06
N SER A 111 3.68 -3.22 25.52
CA SER A 111 3.26 -3.62 26.86
C SER A 111 1.76 -3.87 26.88
N ILE A 112 1.32 -4.83 27.67
CA ILE A 112 -0.07 -5.11 27.97
C ILE A 112 -0.22 -5.09 29.49
N GLN A 113 -1.24 -4.41 30.00
CA GLN A 113 -1.49 -4.29 31.45
C GLN A 113 -2.57 -5.27 31.95
N GLY A 114 -3.19 -6.02 31.05
CA GLY A 114 -4.16 -7.07 31.35
C GLY A 114 -4.85 -7.60 30.10
N SER A 115 -5.41 -8.80 30.20
CA SER A 115 -6.19 -9.41 29.12
C SER A 115 -7.41 -8.56 28.77
N ALA A 116 -7.65 -8.36 27.48
CA ALA A 116 -8.75 -7.55 26.98
C ALA A 116 -9.24 -8.08 25.63
N VAL A 117 -10.53 -8.38 25.55
CA VAL A 117 -11.18 -8.76 24.29
C VAL A 117 -11.48 -7.50 23.48
N ASN A 118 -11.13 -7.55 22.20
CA ASN A 118 -11.19 -6.45 21.25
C ASN A 118 -10.51 -5.18 21.80
N ALA A 119 -9.26 -5.34 22.25
CA ALA A 119 -8.43 -4.27 22.75
C ALA A 119 -8.35 -3.11 21.75
N LEU A 120 -8.02 -3.45 20.49
CA LEU A 120 -7.89 -2.55 19.34
C LEU A 120 -8.80 -3.04 18.22
N TYR A 121 -9.44 -2.13 17.50
CA TYR A 121 -10.22 -2.44 16.30
C TYR A 121 -9.63 -1.73 15.08
N PHE A 122 -9.80 -2.36 13.93
CA PHE A 122 -9.50 -1.81 12.62
C PHE A 122 -10.76 -1.90 11.78
N TYR A 123 -11.13 -0.80 11.13
CA TYR A 123 -12.33 -0.67 10.31
C TYR A 123 -11.98 -0.15 8.93
N VAL A 124 -12.63 -0.71 7.92
CA VAL A 124 -12.76 -0.10 6.59
C VAL A 124 -14.24 0.05 6.29
N GLY A 125 -14.61 1.17 5.67
CA GLY A 125 -16.00 1.51 5.44
C GLY A 125 -16.16 2.82 4.68
N GLU A 126 -17.31 3.45 4.87
CA GLU A 126 -17.66 4.73 4.28
C GLU A 126 -18.28 5.68 5.32
N ASN A 127 -18.18 6.98 5.07
CA ASN A 127 -18.79 8.03 5.89
C ASN A 127 -18.41 7.95 7.38
N PHE A 128 -17.16 7.59 7.70
CA PHE A 128 -16.69 7.56 9.08
C PHE A 128 -16.66 8.97 9.67
N ASN A 129 -17.46 9.18 10.72
CA ASN A 129 -17.61 10.49 11.34
C ASN A 129 -16.49 10.73 12.37
N PRO A 130 -15.62 11.74 12.17
CA PRO A 130 -14.57 12.06 13.14
C PRO A 130 -15.14 12.69 14.41
N VAL A 131 -16.25 13.42 14.37
CA VAL A 131 -16.82 14.10 15.55
C VAL A 131 -17.65 13.19 16.46
N ASN A 132 -18.07 12.02 15.97
CA ASN A 132 -18.85 11.06 16.76
C ASN A 132 -17.96 9.92 17.28
N ASN A 133 -17.87 9.76 18.61
CA ASN A 133 -17.07 8.72 19.26
C ASN A 133 -17.76 7.34 19.32
N SER A 134 -19.01 7.24 18.87
CA SER A 134 -19.72 5.97 18.73
C SER A 134 -19.03 5.07 17.70
N PHE A 135 -19.28 3.76 17.76
CA PHE A 135 -18.82 2.85 16.70
C PHE A 135 -19.43 3.27 15.35
N PRO A 136 -18.69 3.11 14.23
CA PRO A 136 -19.31 3.20 12.92
C PRO A 136 -20.52 2.26 12.87
N GLY A 137 -21.64 2.73 12.33
CA GLY A 137 -22.82 1.91 12.16
C GLY A 137 -22.50 0.71 11.27
N ASN A 138 -23.09 -0.45 11.56
CA ASN A 138 -22.78 -1.69 10.83
C ASN A 138 -22.90 -1.52 9.31
N GLY A 139 -23.95 -0.86 8.81
CA GLY A 139 -24.15 -0.65 7.37
C GLY A 139 -23.11 0.26 6.70
N LEU A 140 -22.29 0.99 7.47
CA LEU A 140 -21.20 1.83 6.97
C LEU A 140 -19.87 1.08 6.84
N MET A 141 -19.73 -0.08 7.49
CA MET A 141 -18.49 -0.85 7.44
C MET A 141 -18.51 -1.76 6.21
N PHE A 142 -17.35 -2.00 5.61
CA PHE A 142 -17.13 -3.13 4.70
C PHE A 142 -16.60 -4.32 5.49
N SER A 143 -15.67 -4.09 6.40
CA SER A 143 -15.04 -5.16 7.16
C SER A 143 -14.39 -4.58 8.42
N LYS A 144 -14.10 -5.48 9.36
CA LYS A 144 -13.38 -5.14 10.59
C LYS A 144 -12.58 -6.33 11.07
N PHE A 145 -11.48 -6.06 11.74
CA PHE A 145 -10.85 -7.05 12.61
C PHE A 145 -10.47 -6.42 13.95
N ALA A 146 -10.16 -7.25 14.93
CA ALA A 146 -9.77 -6.80 16.26
C ALA A 146 -8.47 -7.46 16.72
N ILE A 147 -7.79 -6.82 17.66
CA ILE A 147 -6.71 -7.45 18.42
C ILE A 147 -7.23 -7.71 19.83
N ASN A 148 -7.04 -8.93 20.33
CA ASN A 148 -7.24 -9.25 21.74
C ASN A 148 -5.89 -9.23 22.45
N PHE A 149 -5.86 -8.66 23.64
CA PHE A 149 -4.74 -8.80 24.57
C PHE A 149 -4.94 -10.04 25.43
N THR A 150 -3.86 -10.80 25.60
CA THR A 150 -3.73 -11.84 26.62
C THR A 150 -2.71 -11.38 27.67
N GLU A 151 -2.35 -12.22 28.64
CA GLU A 151 -1.45 -11.82 29.73
C GLU A 151 -0.09 -11.32 29.21
N ASN A 152 0.53 -12.05 28.27
CA ASN A 152 1.89 -11.77 27.77
C ASN A 152 1.99 -11.81 26.23
N ALA A 153 0.85 -11.80 25.54
CA ALA A 153 0.79 -11.88 24.09
C ALA A 153 -0.47 -11.18 23.58
N TRP A 154 -0.66 -11.19 22.28
CA TRP A 154 -1.87 -10.70 21.64
C TRP A 154 -2.21 -11.59 20.44
N VAL A 155 -3.48 -11.59 20.05
CA VAL A 155 -3.98 -12.35 18.90
C VAL A 155 -4.84 -11.44 18.03
N VAL A 156 -4.80 -11.67 16.72
CA VAL A 156 -5.76 -11.09 15.78
C VAL A 156 -7.04 -11.92 15.84
N LYS A 157 -8.18 -11.25 15.85
CA LYS A 157 -9.50 -11.85 15.82
C LYS A 157 -10.25 -11.34 14.59
N ASP A 158 -10.78 -12.27 13.81
CA ASP A 158 -11.84 -11.97 12.85
C ASP A 158 -13.20 -12.02 13.58
N PRO A 159 -13.92 -10.88 13.77
CA PRO A 159 -15.20 -10.86 14.46
C PRO A 159 -16.33 -11.50 13.68
N GLU A 160 -16.19 -11.70 12.37
CA GLU A 160 -17.24 -12.36 11.59
C GLU A 160 -17.23 -13.86 11.85
N THR A 161 -16.07 -14.50 11.71
CA THR A 161 -15.92 -15.95 11.91
C THR A 161 -15.54 -16.36 13.34
N GLN A 162 -15.22 -15.40 14.21
CA GLN A 162 -14.64 -15.60 15.54
C GLN A 162 -13.26 -16.29 15.53
N THR A 163 -12.63 -16.47 14.37
CA THR A 163 -11.31 -17.09 14.25
C THR A 163 -10.24 -16.22 14.89
N LEU A 164 -9.26 -16.87 15.55
CA LEU A 164 -8.11 -16.23 16.17
C LEU A 164 -6.82 -16.65 15.47
N SER A 165 -5.88 -15.72 15.33
CA SER A 165 -4.50 -16.03 14.91
C SER A 165 -3.74 -16.78 16.01
N LEU A 166 -2.55 -17.27 15.66
CA LEU A 166 -1.56 -17.66 16.67
C LEU A 166 -1.18 -16.46 17.56
N PRO A 167 -0.87 -16.69 18.86
CA PRO A 167 -0.40 -15.63 19.75
C PRO A 167 0.94 -15.03 19.31
N VAL A 168 1.01 -13.69 19.33
CA VAL A 168 2.23 -12.91 19.08
C VAL A 168 2.76 -12.38 20.41
N THR A 169 4.03 -12.62 20.68
CA THR A 169 4.71 -12.13 21.88
C THR A 169 4.88 -10.61 21.85
N LEU A 170 4.98 -9.99 23.03
CA LEU A 170 5.25 -8.56 23.15
C LEU A 170 6.56 -8.16 22.43
N LYS A 171 6.61 -6.92 21.95
CA LYS A 171 7.76 -6.27 21.28
C LYS A 171 8.25 -6.95 20.00
N LYS A 172 7.54 -7.97 19.50
CA LYS A 172 7.79 -8.56 18.19
C LYS A 172 6.95 -7.79 17.15
N PRO A 173 7.58 -7.07 16.20
CA PRO A 173 6.87 -6.52 15.05
C PRO A 173 6.39 -7.65 14.16
N VAL A 174 5.15 -7.56 13.71
CA VAL A 174 4.52 -8.47 12.75
C VAL A 174 3.70 -7.65 11.76
N THR A 175 3.48 -8.19 10.56
CA THR A 175 2.74 -7.50 9.50
C THR A 175 1.38 -8.12 9.30
N LEU A 176 0.33 -7.34 9.55
CA LEU A 176 -1.02 -7.71 9.16
C LEU A 176 -1.20 -7.42 7.68
N THR A 177 -1.70 -8.38 6.91
CA THR A 177 -2.16 -8.14 5.53
C THR A 177 -3.66 -8.38 5.48
N TRP A 178 -4.40 -7.37 5.03
CA TRP A 178 -5.85 -7.39 4.95
C TRP A 178 -6.25 -7.05 3.51
N VAL A 179 -6.86 -8.02 2.82
CA VAL A 179 -7.27 -7.88 1.42
C VAL A 179 -8.79 -7.77 1.37
N LEU A 180 -9.30 -6.74 0.71
CA LEU A 180 -10.72 -6.37 0.71
C LEU A 180 -11.19 -6.28 -0.75
N ASN A 181 -12.24 -7.01 -1.09
CA ASN A 181 -12.80 -7.01 -2.44
C ASN A 181 -14.28 -6.60 -2.44
N ASN A 182 -14.55 -5.32 -2.66
CA ASN A 182 -15.91 -4.79 -2.83
C ASN A 182 -16.36 -4.82 -4.30
N SER A 183 -15.53 -5.32 -5.22
CA SER A 183 -15.86 -5.40 -6.64
C SER A 183 -16.71 -6.64 -6.96
N ALA A 184 -17.29 -6.68 -8.16
CA ALA A 184 -18.03 -7.84 -8.67
C ALA A 184 -17.12 -8.94 -9.23
N GLU A 185 -15.81 -8.70 -9.33
CA GLU A 185 -14.84 -9.61 -9.93
C GLU A 185 -13.91 -10.17 -8.85
N PRO A 186 -13.41 -11.41 -9.00
CA PRO A 186 -12.36 -11.93 -8.12
C PRO A 186 -11.11 -11.05 -8.18
N LEU A 187 -10.45 -10.88 -7.04
CA LEU A 187 -9.22 -10.11 -6.90
C LEU A 187 -8.03 -11.05 -6.75
N PRO A 188 -7.19 -11.24 -7.77
CA PRO A 188 -5.91 -11.93 -7.61
C PRO A 188 -4.94 -11.03 -6.83
N TYR A 189 -4.17 -11.62 -5.92
CA TYR A 189 -3.14 -10.92 -5.16
C TYR A 189 -2.00 -11.85 -4.76
N HIS A 190 -0.84 -11.26 -4.45
CA HIS A 190 0.32 -11.98 -3.95
C HIS A 190 0.71 -11.45 -2.57
N LEU A 191 1.09 -12.35 -1.67
CA LEU A 191 1.74 -11.96 -0.42
C LEU A 191 3.22 -11.68 -0.69
N TYR A 192 3.84 -10.79 0.09
CA TYR A 192 5.21 -10.31 -0.19
C TYR A 192 6.27 -11.43 -0.26
N GLN A 193 6.06 -12.54 0.46
CA GLN A 193 7.05 -13.61 0.58
C GLN A 193 6.70 -14.87 -0.22
N ASP A 194 5.44 -15.04 -0.59
CA ASP A 194 4.96 -16.24 -1.25
C ASP A 194 4.55 -15.86 -2.68
N ASN A 195 5.29 -16.31 -3.68
CA ASN A 195 4.95 -16.09 -5.09
C ASN A 195 3.71 -16.91 -5.53
N VAL A 196 2.90 -17.35 -4.58
CA VAL A 196 1.65 -18.06 -4.81
C VAL A 196 0.53 -17.05 -4.89
N GLU A 197 -0.08 -16.97 -6.07
CA GLU A 197 -1.27 -16.17 -6.28
C GLU A 197 -2.41 -16.66 -5.40
N GLN A 198 -3.03 -15.73 -4.69
CA GLN A 198 -4.25 -15.91 -3.92
C GLN A 198 -5.38 -15.17 -4.61
N ILE A 199 -6.62 -15.58 -4.32
CA ILE A 199 -7.82 -14.94 -4.87
C ILE A 199 -8.74 -14.57 -3.71
N ALA A 200 -9.11 -13.29 -3.63
CA ALA A 200 -10.18 -12.82 -2.75
C ALA A 200 -11.48 -12.72 -3.57
N GLU A 201 -12.53 -13.41 -3.15
CA GLU A 201 -13.81 -13.49 -3.86
C GLU A 201 -14.59 -12.16 -3.77
N PRO A 202 -15.51 -11.88 -4.71
CA PRO A 202 -16.39 -10.71 -4.64
C PRO A 202 -17.11 -10.59 -3.31
N ALA A 203 -17.19 -9.36 -2.78
CA ALA A 203 -17.83 -9.03 -1.50
C ALA A 203 -17.25 -9.78 -0.29
N THR A 204 -15.97 -10.14 -0.33
CA THR A 204 -15.26 -10.79 0.79
C THR A 204 -13.98 -10.05 1.19
N TYR A 205 -13.40 -10.50 2.29
CA TYR A 205 -12.04 -10.14 2.67
C TYR A 205 -11.24 -11.34 3.18
N ASP A 206 -9.92 -11.23 3.02
CA ASP A 206 -8.94 -12.17 3.55
C ASP A 206 -8.07 -11.45 4.59
N LEU A 207 -7.71 -12.15 5.66
CA LEU A 207 -6.92 -11.61 6.77
C LEU A 207 -5.75 -12.54 7.08
N TRP A 208 -4.56 -11.96 7.09
CA TRP A 208 -3.29 -12.63 7.28
C TRP A 208 -2.48 -11.95 8.38
N LEU A 209 -1.66 -12.73 9.08
CA LEU A 209 -0.68 -12.27 10.04
C LEU A 209 0.68 -12.84 9.63
N ASP A 210 1.60 -11.96 9.26
CA ASP A 210 2.79 -12.28 8.47
C ASP A 210 2.38 -13.02 7.18
N ASN A 211 2.68 -14.32 7.05
CA ASN A 211 2.18 -15.17 5.95
C ASN A 211 1.20 -16.24 6.43
N GLU A 212 0.82 -16.22 7.72
CA GLU A 212 -0.13 -17.17 8.27
C GLU A 212 -1.54 -16.64 8.09
N ILE A 213 -2.41 -17.49 7.54
CA ILE A 213 -3.82 -17.18 7.37
C ILE A 213 -4.48 -17.05 8.75
N VAL A 214 -5.17 -15.92 8.97
CA VAL A 214 -6.14 -15.80 10.07
C VAL A 214 -7.49 -16.29 9.58
N HIS A 215 -7.93 -15.77 8.43
CA HIS A 215 -9.13 -16.25 7.73
C HIS A 215 -9.09 -15.86 6.24
N LYS A 216 -9.80 -16.61 5.39
CA LYS A 216 -10.01 -16.29 3.97
C LYS A 216 -11.49 -16.40 3.61
N GLY A 217 -11.95 -15.49 2.76
CA GLY A 217 -13.32 -15.48 2.26
C GLY A 217 -14.35 -15.07 3.31
N SER A 218 -13.98 -14.26 4.31
CA SER A 218 -14.95 -13.71 5.25
C SER A 218 -15.92 -12.80 4.49
N PRO A 219 -17.24 -12.94 4.66
CA PRO A 219 -18.19 -12.04 4.00
C PRO A 219 -18.02 -10.61 4.51
N ALA A 220 -18.17 -9.63 3.62
CA ALA A 220 -18.19 -8.22 4.00
C ALA A 220 -19.29 -7.95 5.05
N TYR A 221 -19.00 -7.05 5.98
CA TYR A 221 -19.80 -6.78 7.16
C TYR A 221 -20.89 -5.72 6.94
N PRO A 222 -22.03 -5.84 7.63
CA PRO A 222 -22.67 -7.11 7.99
C PRO A 222 -22.96 -7.87 6.69
N GLY A 223 -22.95 -9.21 6.66
CA GLY A 223 -23.15 -10.04 5.45
C GLY A 223 -24.36 -9.75 4.54
N ASN A 224 -25.17 -8.73 4.85
CA ASN A 224 -26.32 -8.22 4.11
C ASN A 224 -26.17 -6.73 3.73
N ALA A 225 -25.01 -6.09 3.92
CA ALA A 225 -24.81 -4.70 3.59
C ALA A 225 -24.98 -4.52 2.08
N ALA A 226 -25.83 -3.56 1.69
CA ALA A 226 -25.97 -3.22 0.28
C ALA A 226 -24.61 -2.78 -0.27
N TYR A 227 -24.30 -3.24 -1.49
CA TYR A 227 -23.17 -2.75 -2.26
C TYR A 227 -23.20 -1.22 -2.29
N SER A 228 -22.05 -0.62 -2.03
CA SER A 228 -21.82 0.81 -2.22
C SER A 228 -20.50 0.99 -2.95
N PRO A 229 -20.42 1.81 -4.00
CA PRO A 229 -19.18 2.09 -4.70
C PRO A 229 -18.16 2.82 -3.80
N THR A 230 -18.60 3.45 -2.71
CA THR A 230 -17.75 4.15 -1.75
C THR A 230 -17.43 3.32 -0.51
N LYS A 231 -17.80 2.03 -0.47
CA LYS A 231 -17.74 1.20 0.74
C LYS A 231 -16.33 1.01 1.32
N LEU A 232 -15.28 1.21 0.52
CA LEU A 232 -13.88 1.12 0.95
C LEU A 232 -13.19 2.49 1.12
N SER A 233 -13.95 3.59 1.13
CA SER A 233 -13.41 4.96 1.06
C SER A 233 -12.79 5.49 2.36
N ASN A 234 -13.03 4.86 3.51
CA ASN A 234 -12.54 5.31 4.81
C ASN A 234 -11.88 4.20 5.61
N PHE A 235 -11.00 4.61 6.53
CA PHE A 235 -10.25 3.72 7.41
C PHE A 235 -10.20 4.28 8.83
N GLU A 236 -10.31 3.43 9.85
CA GLU A 236 -10.18 3.81 11.26
C GLU A 236 -9.47 2.72 12.08
N ILE A 237 -8.50 3.14 12.89
CA ILE A 237 -7.94 2.35 14.00
C ILE A 237 -8.54 2.90 15.29
N ARG A 238 -9.08 2.03 16.14
CA ARG A 238 -9.75 2.42 17.40
C ARG A 238 -9.23 1.61 18.59
N TYR A 239 -8.45 2.25 19.46
CA TYR A 239 -7.94 1.66 20.69
C TYR A 239 -8.92 1.90 21.85
N ARG A 240 -9.68 0.88 22.24
CA ARG A 240 -10.84 1.04 23.14
C ARG A 240 -10.76 0.23 24.43
N ASN A 241 -10.63 -1.09 24.36
CA ASN A 241 -10.82 -1.93 25.55
C ASN A 241 -9.49 -2.28 26.22
N GLY A 242 -8.39 -2.28 25.48
CA GLY A 242 -7.08 -2.68 26.00
C GLY A 242 -6.39 -1.58 26.79
N GLN A 243 -5.46 -2.01 27.64
CA GLN A 243 -4.56 -1.16 28.41
C GLN A 243 -3.13 -1.59 28.13
N GLY A 244 -2.25 -0.62 27.87
CA GLY A 244 -0.91 -0.87 27.39
C GLY A 244 -0.50 0.07 26.26
N ARG A 245 0.54 -0.35 25.52
CA ARG A 245 1.22 0.45 24.51
C ARG A 245 1.35 -0.35 23.23
N ILE A 246 0.91 0.24 22.12
CA ILE A 246 1.03 -0.30 20.78
C ILE A 246 1.92 0.62 19.96
N HIS A 247 2.84 0.04 19.19
CA HIS A 247 3.59 0.74 18.16
C HIS A 247 3.07 0.29 16.79
N ILE A 248 2.75 1.26 15.93
CA ILE A 248 2.49 1.04 14.51
C ILE A 248 3.74 1.54 13.79
N HIS A 249 4.52 0.62 13.23
CA HIS A 249 5.79 0.92 12.54
C HIS A 249 5.54 1.33 11.10
N GLU A 250 4.55 0.72 10.46
CA GLU A 250 4.18 1.05 9.09
C GLU A 250 2.69 0.82 8.87
N ILE A 251 2.07 1.65 8.03
CA ILE A 251 0.78 1.38 7.41
C ILE A 251 0.83 1.75 5.93
N SER A 252 0.33 0.85 5.09
CA SER A 252 0.16 1.03 3.66
C SER A 252 -1.25 0.59 3.25
N ILE A 253 -1.97 1.45 2.53
CA ILE A 253 -3.29 1.19 1.95
C ILE A 253 -3.17 1.51 0.47
N ARG A 254 -3.36 0.50 -0.37
CA ARG A 254 -3.24 0.60 -1.82
C ARG A 254 -4.37 -0.12 -2.51
N GLU A 255 -4.69 0.31 -3.73
CA GLU A 255 -5.69 -0.35 -4.59
C GLU A 255 -5.31 -1.82 -4.77
N GLY A 256 -6.25 -2.74 -4.58
CA GLY A 256 -5.97 -4.17 -4.75
C GLY A 256 -5.74 -4.56 -6.21
N LYS A 257 -6.62 -4.09 -7.11
CA LYS A 257 -6.46 -4.21 -8.54
C LYS A 257 -5.28 -3.34 -8.95
N SER A 258 -4.11 -3.95 -9.11
CA SER A 258 -3.05 -3.27 -9.83
C SER A 258 -3.60 -2.97 -11.22
N GLY A 259 -3.75 -1.70 -11.57
CA GLY A 259 -4.08 -1.27 -12.93
C GLY A 259 -3.03 -1.70 -13.97
N ILE A 260 -2.00 -2.43 -13.53
CA ILE A 260 -1.17 -3.36 -14.29
C ILE A 260 -2.09 -4.35 -15.00
N ARG A 261 -2.59 -3.93 -16.17
CA ARG A 261 -2.90 -4.86 -17.26
C ARG A 261 -1.71 -5.81 -17.37
N GLU A 262 -1.92 -7.11 -17.59
CA GLU A 262 -0.87 -8.15 -17.70
C GLU A 262 0.31 -7.86 -18.66
N GLU A 263 0.30 -6.71 -19.36
CA GLU A 263 1.39 -6.18 -20.16
C GLU A 263 2.32 -5.19 -19.42
N GLU A 264 2.08 -4.83 -18.17
CA GLU A 264 2.90 -3.80 -17.52
C GLU A 264 4.26 -4.33 -17.06
N HIS A 265 5.28 -3.56 -17.40
CA HIS A 265 6.67 -3.91 -17.16
C HIS A 265 7.17 -3.20 -15.91
N VAL A 266 7.62 -3.94 -14.90
CA VAL A 266 8.00 -3.39 -13.59
C VAL A 266 9.47 -3.60 -13.31
N VAL A 267 10.16 -2.60 -12.75
CA VAL A 267 11.51 -2.74 -12.21
C VAL A 267 11.43 -3.03 -10.71
N MET A 268 12.15 -4.05 -10.24
CA MET A 268 12.15 -4.49 -8.85
C MET A 268 13.58 -4.74 -8.33
N PRO A 269 13.93 -4.27 -7.12
CA PRO A 269 13.20 -3.29 -6.32
C PRO A 269 13.13 -1.92 -7.04
N ASN A 270 12.33 -0.98 -6.56
CA ASN A 270 12.39 0.41 -6.98
C ASN A 270 12.06 1.30 -5.76
N PRO A 271 13.05 1.99 -5.15
CA PRO A 271 14.41 2.25 -5.64
C PRO A 271 15.32 1.02 -5.78
N VAL A 272 16.34 1.11 -6.64
CA VAL A 272 17.38 0.09 -6.85
C VAL A 272 18.72 0.53 -6.25
N SER A 273 19.52 -0.45 -5.81
CA SER A 273 20.89 -0.24 -5.29
C SER A 273 21.93 0.21 -6.32
N GLY A 274 21.55 0.32 -7.59
CA GLY A 274 22.45 0.70 -8.69
C GLY A 274 23.43 -0.37 -9.17
N LYS A 275 23.50 -1.55 -8.54
CA LYS A 275 24.39 -2.66 -8.95
C LYS A 275 23.68 -3.78 -9.71
N LEU A 276 22.45 -4.07 -9.31
CA LEU A 276 21.65 -5.17 -9.81
C LEU A 276 20.18 -4.83 -9.59
N PHE A 277 19.35 -5.11 -10.59
CA PHE A 277 17.90 -5.05 -10.44
C PHE A 277 17.23 -6.01 -11.42
N PHE A 278 15.94 -6.26 -11.20
CA PHE A 278 15.13 -7.14 -12.02
C PHE A 278 14.08 -6.34 -12.77
N VAL A 279 13.71 -6.84 -13.94
CA VAL A 279 12.61 -6.33 -14.74
C VAL A 279 11.64 -7.47 -14.91
N HIS A 280 10.41 -7.28 -14.43
CA HIS A 280 9.30 -8.18 -14.70
C HIS A 280 8.61 -7.73 -15.98
N ALA A 281 8.75 -8.52 -17.04
CA ALA A 281 8.23 -8.25 -18.36
C ALA A 281 8.28 -9.53 -19.20
N LYS A 282 7.12 -9.93 -19.73
CA LYS A 282 7.01 -11.11 -20.58
C LYS A 282 7.69 -10.87 -21.93
N ASN A 283 8.50 -11.84 -22.37
CA ASN A 283 9.06 -11.90 -23.73
C ASN A 283 9.87 -10.66 -24.15
N ILE A 284 10.79 -10.18 -23.31
CA ILE A 284 11.72 -9.10 -23.68
C ILE A 284 12.75 -9.59 -24.70
N GLU A 285 12.97 -8.82 -25.77
CA GLU A 285 14.15 -8.99 -26.62
C GLU A 285 15.41 -8.45 -25.89
N LEU A 286 16.21 -9.32 -25.28
CA LEU A 286 17.36 -8.91 -24.44
C LEU A 286 18.34 -7.96 -25.14
N THR A 287 18.57 -8.14 -26.45
CA THR A 287 19.46 -7.32 -27.27
C THR A 287 18.96 -5.89 -27.46
N SER A 288 17.67 -5.64 -27.26
CA SER A 288 17.04 -4.32 -27.37
C SER A 288 17.15 -3.47 -26.09
N ILE A 289 17.58 -4.06 -24.98
CA ILE A 289 17.61 -3.37 -23.68
C ILE A 289 18.60 -2.20 -23.71
N ARG A 290 18.12 -1.01 -23.32
CA ARG A 290 18.91 0.22 -23.18
C ARG A 290 18.56 0.89 -21.86
N LEU A 291 19.57 1.16 -21.05
CA LEU A 291 19.44 1.98 -19.84
C LEU A 291 19.95 3.38 -20.13
N THR A 292 19.16 4.40 -19.84
CA THR A 292 19.52 5.82 -20.04
C THR A 292 19.38 6.59 -18.74
N ASN A 293 20.32 7.47 -18.44
CA ASN A 293 20.21 8.38 -17.29
C ASN A 293 19.38 9.63 -17.64
N GLN A 294 19.16 10.50 -16.64
CA GLN A 294 18.43 11.77 -16.81
C GLN A 294 19.01 12.73 -17.86
N ASN A 295 20.29 12.58 -18.23
CA ASN A 295 20.95 13.37 -19.28
C ASN A 295 20.83 12.72 -20.67
N GLY A 296 20.10 11.60 -20.79
CA GLY A 296 19.97 10.83 -22.04
C GLY A 296 21.21 10.01 -22.39
N GLN A 297 22.19 9.89 -21.49
CA GLN A 297 23.38 9.06 -21.73
C GLN A 297 23.05 7.58 -21.55
N ASN A 298 23.43 6.78 -22.55
CA ASN A 298 23.32 5.32 -22.48
C ASN A 298 24.33 4.75 -21.49
N ILE A 299 23.86 3.87 -20.61
CA ILE A 299 24.65 3.10 -19.66
C ILE A 299 24.71 1.65 -20.14
N SER A 300 25.91 1.11 -20.27
CA SER A 300 26.12 -0.30 -20.63
C SER A 300 25.61 -1.22 -19.54
N VAL A 301 24.75 -2.17 -19.93
CA VAL A 301 24.19 -3.19 -19.03
C VAL A 301 24.41 -4.58 -19.61
N LYS A 302 24.55 -5.58 -18.73
CA LYS A 302 24.35 -6.98 -19.06
C LYS A 302 22.92 -7.35 -18.68
N ALA A 303 22.21 -8.00 -19.58
CA ALA A 303 20.88 -8.52 -19.33
C ALA A 303 20.86 -10.03 -19.50
N SER A 304 20.20 -10.74 -18.59
CA SER A 304 20.03 -12.19 -18.65
C SER A 304 18.64 -12.59 -18.19
N THR A 305 17.99 -13.47 -18.95
CA THR A 305 16.69 -14.05 -18.57
C THR A 305 16.89 -14.98 -17.37
N LEU A 306 16.08 -14.80 -16.33
CA LEU A 306 15.97 -15.71 -15.19
C LEU A 306 14.79 -16.67 -15.37
N THR A 307 13.64 -16.11 -15.77
CA THR A 307 12.39 -16.81 -16.12
C THR A 307 11.78 -16.13 -17.34
N GLU A 308 10.74 -16.72 -17.95
CA GLU A 308 10.08 -16.17 -19.17
C GLU A 308 9.63 -14.71 -19.03
N ASP A 309 9.34 -14.29 -17.80
CA ASP A 309 8.82 -13.00 -17.41
C ASP A 309 9.79 -12.17 -16.55
N LYS A 310 11.00 -12.66 -16.25
CA LYS A 310 11.96 -11.95 -15.38
C LYS A 310 13.34 -11.86 -16.01
N VAL A 311 13.82 -10.63 -16.18
CA VAL A 311 15.15 -10.32 -16.69
C VAL A 311 15.97 -9.66 -15.61
N GLN A 312 17.17 -10.17 -15.37
CA GLN A 312 18.17 -9.55 -14.51
C GLN A 312 18.97 -8.52 -15.31
N ILE A 313 19.10 -7.30 -14.76
CA ILE A 313 19.89 -6.21 -15.34
C ILE A 313 21.05 -5.88 -14.41
N GLN A 314 22.28 -5.95 -14.95
CA GLN A 314 23.51 -5.62 -14.25
C GLN A 314 24.28 -4.52 -15.01
N PRO A 315 24.22 -3.26 -14.55
CA PRO A 315 25.08 -2.19 -15.04
C PRO A 315 26.57 -2.56 -14.96
N GLN A 316 27.37 -2.13 -15.94
CA GLN A 316 28.83 -2.36 -15.92
C GLN A 316 29.56 -1.57 -14.83
N SER A 317 28.95 -0.48 -14.36
CA SER A 317 29.42 0.34 -13.24
C SER A 317 28.25 0.62 -12.30
N THR A 318 28.54 0.85 -11.01
CA THR A 318 27.48 1.21 -10.05
C THR A 318 26.82 2.52 -10.49
N LEU A 319 25.49 2.50 -10.62
CA LEU A 319 24.73 3.68 -10.99
C LEU A 319 24.82 4.75 -9.89
N ALA A 320 24.95 6.01 -10.28
CA ALA A 320 24.80 7.12 -9.35
C ALA A 320 23.33 7.31 -8.99
N ALA A 321 23.06 7.82 -7.79
CA ALA A 321 21.71 8.16 -7.34
C ALA A 321 21.00 9.09 -8.34
N GLY A 322 19.72 8.82 -8.62
CA GLY A 322 18.92 9.59 -9.57
C GLY A 322 17.94 8.75 -10.39
N PHE A 323 17.37 9.36 -11.43
CA PHE A 323 16.38 8.74 -12.30
C PHE A 323 17.00 8.13 -13.56
N TYR A 324 16.53 6.93 -13.92
CA TYR A 324 16.91 6.24 -15.14
C TYR A 324 15.67 5.72 -15.87
N ILE A 325 15.81 5.55 -17.19
CA ILE A 325 14.81 4.94 -18.05
C ILE A 325 15.44 3.69 -18.66
N LEU A 326 14.81 2.54 -18.37
CA LEU A 326 15.09 1.30 -19.07
C LEU A 326 14.11 1.17 -20.24
N SER A 327 14.60 0.97 -21.45
CA SER A 327 13.78 0.76 -22.64
C SER A 327 14.16 -0.54 -23.34
N PHE A 328 13.17 -1.21 -23.95
CA PHE A 328 13.33 -2.49 -24.64
C PHE A 328 12.18 -2.71 -25.62
N LEU A 329 12.26 -3.76 -26.44
CA LEU A 329 11.21 -4.24 -27.33
C LEU A 329 10.54 -5.48 -26.73
N ASP A 330 9.20 -5.53 -26.80
CA ASP A 330 8.43 -6.74 -26.53
C ASP A 330 8.40 -7.68 -27.76
N LYS A 331 7.77 -8.86 -27.61
CA LYS A 331 7.60 -9.83 -28.71
C LYS A 331 6.93 -9.26 -29.97
N ASN A 332 6.10 -8.24 -29.82
CA ASN A 332 5.38 -7.58 -30.90
C ASN A 332 6.21 -6.43 -31.51
N LYS A 333 7.50 -6.33 -31.12
CA LYS A 333 8.42 -5.24 -31.49
C LYS A 333 7.90 -3.87 -31.07
N ARG A 334 7.02 -3.80 -30.05
CA ARG A 334 6.58 -2.53 -29.48
C ARG A 334 7.65 -2.06 -28.50
N LYS A 335 8.01 -0.78 -28.60
CA LYS A 335 8.95 -0.16 -27.68
C LYS A 335 8.27 0.09 -26.34
N GLN A 336 8.89 -0.42 -25.30
CA GLN A 336 8.47 -0.32 -23.92
C GLN A 336 9.50 0.49 -23.14
N SER A 337 9.07 1.13 -22.05
CA SER A 337 9.96 1.92 -21.21
C SER A 337 9.47 1.92 -19.76
N VAL A 338 10.39 1.67 -18.84
CA VAL A 338 10.14 1.64 -17.40
C VAL A 338 11.10 2.62 -16.71
N ARG A 339 10.57 3.40 -15.77
CA ARG A 339 11.35 4.33 -14.95
C ARG A 339 11.82 3.62 -13.69
N LEU A 340 13.06 3.86 -13.29
CA LEU A 340 13.59 3.42 -12.00
C LEU A 340 14.34 4.56 -11.30
N VAL A 341 14.32 4.50 -9.97
CA VAL A 341 15.05 5.39 -9.07
C VAL A 341 16.24 4.61 -8.52
N VAL A 342 17.42 5.21 -8.52
CA VAL A 342 18.61 4.69 -7.84
C VAL A 342 18.81 5.51 -6.57
N GLU A 343 19.00 4.82 -5.44
CA GLU A 343 19.31 5.42 -4.14
C GLU A 343 20.81 5.52 -3.85
#